data_AF-A0A2G4T4U0-F1
#
_entry.id   AF-A0A2G4T4U0-F1
#
_cell.length_a   1.000
_cell.length_b   1.000
_cell.length_c   1.000
_cell.angle_alpha   90.00
_cell.angle_beta   90.00
_cell.angle_gamma   90.00
#
_symmetry.space_group_name_H-M   'P 1'
#
loop_
_entity.id
_entity.type
_entity.pdbx_description
1 polymer ?
#
loop_
_entity_poly.entity_id
_entity_poly.type
_entity_poly.pdbx_seq_one_letter_code
_entity_poly.pdbx_strand_id
1 'polypeptide(L)'
;MHTFPYSIRARIPRSNIRYTLSRMISTSLTIPQANSETLQVSSTKDTEKEVSEKEAKQLEKQREISLKRQLKAEFSVLLQDLPQLTYPKHYKVECINTEDKANTTLREFLKSQQGDVFGVDFEWPPTFIKGQPEKKISLVQICSSNAILLVQTTRMKSFPKELQRFFEDRDLLKTGVNIRMDGLKLHRDFGIKTNGLVELMSFANASKLPEVKKYHMRSLRALTAFFVSYFGSRSVPIANIYLAKTTHGKGRCQNK
;
A
#
# COMPACT_ATOMS: atom_id res chain seq x y z
N MET A 1 -4.85 -25.37 -13.29
CA MET A 1 -3.78 -24.63 -12.57
C MET A 1 -3.09 -23.72 -13.58
N HIS A 2 -3.39 -22.41 -13.60
CA HIS A 2 -2.76 -21.46 -14.52
C HIS A 2 -1.90 -20.48 -13.72
N THR A 3 -0.59 -20.67 -13.79
CA THR A 3 0.43 -19.74 -13.33
C THR A 3 0.62 -18.65 -14.38
N PHE A 4 0.37 -17.39 -14.03
CA PHE A 4 0.67 -16.23 -14.88
C PHE A 4 2.03 -15.64 -14.48
N PRO A 5 3.05 -15.62 -15.36
CA PRO A 5 4.31 -14.95 -15.11
C PRO A 5 4.22 -13.52 -15.65
N TYR A 6 4.17 -12.51 -14.78
CA TYR A 6 4.42 -11.13 -15.20
C TYR A 6 5.82 -10.70 -14.74
N SER A 7 6.71 -10.55 -15.73
CA SER A 7 8.00 -9.88 -15.61
C SER A 7 7.76 -8.36 -15.59
N ILE A 8 7.98 -7.73 -14.45
CA ILE A 8 8.03 -6.27 -14.31
C ILE A 8 9.38 -5.80 -14.86
N ARG A 9 9.41 -5.17 -16.05
CA ARG A 9 10.51 -4.30 -16.47
C ARG A 9 10.03 -2.85 -16.43
N ALA A 10 9.83 -2.31 -15.22
CA ALA A 10 9.86 -0.87 -15.03
C ALA A 10 11.33 -0.43 -15.18
N ARG A 11 11.62 0.42 -16.16
CA ARG A 11 12.97 0.95 -16.39
C ARG A 11 13.25 2.03 -15.34
N ILE A 12 13.56 1.59 -14.12
CA ILE A 12 14.07 2.46 -13.05
C ILE A 12 15.47 2.96 -13.49
N PRO A 13 15.80 4.25 -13.34
CA PRO A 13 17.14 4.76 -13.66
C PRO A 13 18.23 3.94 -12.95
N ARG A 14 19.25 3.52 -13.69
CA ARG A 14 20.33 2.64 -13.21
C ARG A 14 21.16 3.34 -12.13
N SER A 15 20.95 2.99 -10.87
CA SER A 15 22.01 3.08 -9.86
C SER A 15 22.59 1.67 -9.64
N ASN A 16 23.92 1.58 -9.63
CA ASN A 16 24.70 0.34 -9.65
C ASN A 16 24.58 -0.45 -8.33
N ILE A 17 23.49 -1.20 -8.15
CA ILE A 17 23.36 -2.15 -7.04
C ILE A 17 23.01 -3.52 -7.61
N ARG A 18 24.00 -4.42 -7.65
CA ARG A 18 23.84 -5.84 -7.99
C ARG A 18 23.12 -6.53 -6.83
N TYR A 19 21.98 -7.17 -7.09
CA TYR A 19 21.30 -8.05 -6.13
C TYR A 19 21.64 -9.51 -6.47
N THR A 20 22.37 -10.18 -5.59
CA THR A 20 22.59 -11.63 -5.61
C THR A 20 21.35 -12.35 -5.05
N LEU A 21 20.75 -13.22 -5.86
CA LEU A 21 19.72 -14.15 -5.43
C LEU A 21 20.39 -15.41 -4.85
N SER A 22 20.08 -15.74 -3.60
CA SER A 22 20.40 -17.01 -2.93
C SER A 22 19.34 -17.20 -1.84
N ARG A 23 18.74 -18.37 -1.58
CA ARG A 23 18.81 -19.72 -2.14
C ARG A 23 17.53 -20.41 -1.63
N MET A 24 16.85 -21.22 -2.45
CA MET A 24 15.86 -22.18 -1.97
C MET A 24 16.59 -23.32 -1.26
N ILE A 25 16.04 -23.87 -0.18
CA ILE A 25 16.43 -25.20 0.32
C ILE A 25 15.18 -26.07 0.40
N SER A 26 15.25 -27.15 -0.38
CA SER A 26 14.31 -28.25 -0.51
C SER A 26 14.51 -29.25 0.62
N THR A 27 13.42 -29.86 1.06
CA THR A 27 13.36 -31.09 1.86
C THR A 27 13.82 -32.31 1.06
N SER A 28 14.53 -33.25 1.70
CA SER A 28 14.33 -34.70 1.51
C SER A 28 15.08 -35.50 2.58
N LEU A 29 14.40 -36.54 3.08
CA LEU A 29 14.82 -37.56 4.03
C LEU A 29 15.39 -38.78 3.27
N THR A 30 16.43 -39.43 3.80
CA THR A 30 16.51 -40.91 3.86
C THR A 30 17.60 -41.37 4.86
N ILE A 31 17.27 -42.41 5.64
CA ILE A 31 18.15 -43.23 6.53
C ILE A 31 18.14 -44.65 5.92
N PRO A 32 19.18 -45.51 6.06
CA PRO A 32 19.17 -46.52 7.15
C PRO A 32 20.56 -46.94 7.74
N GLN A 33 20.54 -47.12 9.09
CA GLN A 33 21.07 -48.22 9.96
C GLN A 33 22.54 -48.75 9.83
N ALA A 34 23.28 -49.25 10.85
CA ALA A 34 22.95 -49.79 12.19
C ALA A 34 24.15 -49.77 13.18
N ASN A 35 23.81 -49.80 14.48
CA ASN A 35 24.40 -50.45 15.67
C ASN A 35 25.88 -50.27 16.10
N SER A 36 26.07 -49.72 17.31
CA SER A 36 26.65 -50.48 18.44
C SER A 36 26.17 -49.92 19.78
N GLU A 37 25.69 -50.81 20.65
CA GLU A 37 25.35 -50.55 22.06
C GLU A 37 26.57 -50.08 22.84
N THR A 38 26.45 -49.06 23.71
CA THR A 38 26.78 -49.20 25.15
C THR A 38 26.38 -47.99 26.00
N LEU A 39 25.94 -48.31 27.23
CA LEU A 39 25.98 -47.51 28.47
C LEU A 39 25.05 -46.28 28.61
N GLN A 40 23.93 -46.52 29.32
CA GLN A 40 23.16 -45.49 29.98
C GLN A 40 23.99 -44.83 31.10
N VAL A 41 24.28 -43.53 30.94
CA VAL A 41 24.55 -42.61 32.04
C VAL A 41 23.56 -41.45 31.89
N SER A 42 22.58 -41.39 32.78
CA SER A 42 21.58 -40.32 32.81
C SER A 42 22.17 -39.02 33.36
N SER A 43 22.02 -37.97 32.56
CA SER A 43 21.48 -36.66 32.93
C SER A 43 22.14 -35.82 34.03
N THR A 44 22.60 -34.63 33.63
CA THR A 44 22.17 -33.32 34.20
C THR A 44 22.60 -32.18 33.28
N LYS A 45 23.82 -32.24 32.75
CA LYS A 45 24.44 -31.12 32.00
C LYS A 45 23.78 -30.78 30.66
N ASP A 46 23.36 -31.77 29.87
CA ASP A 46 22.72 -31.50 28.57
C ASP A 46 21.31 -30.94 28.73
N THR A 47 20.56 -31.43 29.73
CA THR A 47 19.23 -30.94 30.07
C THR A 47 19.28 -29.52 30.63
N GLU A 48 20.26 -29.19 31.48
CA GLU A 48 20.47 -27.83 32.00
C GLU A 48 20.83 -26.83 30.90
N LYS A 49 21.67 -27.24 29.93
CA LYS A 49 22.06 -26.39 28.80
C LYS A 49 20.88 -26.13 27.85
N GLU A 50 20.05 -27.14 27.60
CA GLU A 50 18.85 -27.01 26.76
C GLU A 50 17.73 -26.19 27.44
N VAL A 51 17.58 -26.30 28.76
CA VAL A 51 16.67 -25.47 29.57
C VAL A 51 17.13 -24.01 29.55
N SER A 52 18.42 -23.75 29.75
CA SER A 52 19.00 -22.40 29.69
C SER A 52 18.83 -21.75 28.31
N GLU A 53 18.99 -22.51 27.22
CA GLU A 53 18.80 -21.99 25.87
C GLU A 53 17.32 -21.68 25.55
N LYS A 54 16.39 -22.49 26.08
CA LYS A 54 14.94 -22.23 25.97
C LYS A 54 14.53 -20.99 26.76
N GLU A 55 15.04 -20.81 27.97
CA GLU A 55 14.81 -19.62 28.80
C GLU A 55 15.37 -18.36 28.14
N ALA A 56 16.57 -18.42 27.57
CA ALA A 56 17.17 -17.32 26.82
C ALA A 56 16.31 -16.91 25.61
N LYS A 57 15.84 -17.88 24.81
CA LYS A 57 14.92 -17.64 23.68
C LYS A 57 13.58 -17.03 24.13
N GLN A 58 13.06 -17.48 25.28
CA GLN A 58 11.81 -16.96 25.83
C GLN A 58 11.98 -15.51 26.33
N LEU A 59 13.10 -15.20 26.98
CA LEU A 59 13.43 -13.85 27.41
C LEU A 59 13.64 -12.91 26.21
N GLU A 60 14.33 -13.37 25.16
CA GLU A 60 14.51 -12.61 23.92
C GLU A 60 13.17 -12.31 23.24
N LYS A 61 12.30 -13.31 23.12
CA LYS A 61 10.94 -13.13 22.60
C LYS A 61 10.13 -12.13 23.44
N GLN A 62 10.25 -12.17 24.77
CA GLN A 62 9.59 -11.19 25.65
C GLN A 62 10.13 -9.78 25.43
N ARG A 63 11.46 -9.62 25.28
CA ARG A 63 12.10 -8.33 24.95
C ARG A 63 11.62 -7.79 23.61
N GLU A 64 11.58 -8.63 22.57
CA GLU A 64 11.04 -8.24 21.26
C GLU A 64 9.59 -7.78 21.33
N ILE A 65 8.74 -8.48 22.10
CA ILE A 65 7.34 -8.11 22.29
C ILE A 65 7.22 -6.76 22.99
N SER A 66 7.98 -6.54 24.07
CA SER A 66 8.02 -5.28 24.80
C SER A 66 8.49 -4.12 23.92
N LEU A 67 9.55 -4.33 23.13
CA LEU A 67 10.03 -3.35 22.17
C LEU A 67 8.96 -3.04 21.12
N LYS A 68 8.34 -4.05 20.51
CA LYS A 68 7.23 -3.85 19.54
C LYS A 68 6.06 -3.07 20.15
N ARG A 69 5.73 -3.28 21.42
CA ARG A 69 4.68 -2.52 22.13
C ARG A 69 5.07 -1.07 22.33
N GLN A 70 6.30 -0.81 22.78
CA GLN A 70 6.83 0.55 22.96
C GLN A 70 6.86 1.31 21.63
N LEU A 71 7.36 0.68 20.57
CA LEU A 71 7.39 1.25 19.22
C LEU A 71 5.99 1.55 18.68
N LYS A 72 5.03 0.65 18.93
CA LYS A 72 3.63 0.87 18.55
C LYS A 72 3.02 2.05 19.31
N ALA A 73 3.34 2.21 20.59
CA ALA A 73 2.87 3.35 21.40
C ALA A 73 3.46 4.67 20.89
N GLU A 74 4.78 4.73 20.69
CA GLU A 74 5.50 5.88 20.10
C GLU A 74 4.89 6.26 18.74
N PHE A 75 4.68 5.27 17.87
CA PHE A 75 4.08 5.50 16.56
C PHE A 75 2.62 5.96 16.66
N SER A 76 1.86 5.46 17.63
CA SER A 76 0.48 5.89 17.84
C SER A 76 0.41 7.36 18.23
N VAL A 77 1.34 7.84 19.06
CA VAL A 77 1.45 9.27 19.41
C VAL A 77 1.78 10.08 18.16
N LEU A 78 2.78 9.66 17.38
CA LEU A 78 3.10 10.32 16.11
C LEU A 78 1.90 10.41 15.15
N LEU A 79 1.11 9.33 15.07
CA LEU A 79 -0.08 9.30 14.23
C LEU A 79 -1.17 10.25 14.75
N GLN A 80 -1.28 10.47 16.06
CA GLN A 80 -2.24 11.40 16.67
C GLN A 80 -1.83 12.85 16.44
N ASP A 81 -0.53 13.15 16.55
CA ASP A 81 0.04 14.49 16.40
C ASP A 81 0.33 14.87 14.94
N LEU A 82 -0.09 14.03 13.99
CA LEU A 82 0.15 14.30 12.58
C LEU A 82 -0.60 15.59 12.18
N PRO A 83 0.11 16.63 11.69
CA PRO A 83 -0.53 17.89 11.37
C PRO A 83 -1.62 17.68 10.33
N GLN A 84 -2.66 18.51 10.39
CA GLN A 84 -3.60 18.59 9.29
C GLN A 84 -2.80 19.04 8.06
N LEU A 85 -2.58 18.10 7.16
CA LEU A 85 -1.80 18.39 5.97
C LEU A 85 -2.63 19.38 5.12
N THR A 86 -1.99 20.46 4.70
CA THR A 86 -2.61 21.52 3.91
C THR A 86 -1.99 21.49 2.51
N TYR A 87 -2.82 21.57 1.48
CA TYR A 87 -2.31 21.61 0.12
C TYR A 87 -1.49 22.88 -0.11
N PRO A 88 -0.38 22.82 -0.86
CA PRO A 88 0.25 24.02 -1.36
C PRO A 88 -0.77 24.88 -2.11
N LYS A 89 -0.69 26.21 -2.02
CA LYS A 89 -1.68 27.12 -2.65
C LYS A 89 -1.84 26.94 -4.15
N HIS A 90 -0.82 26.39 -4.82
CA HIS A 90 -0.84 26.12 -6.26
C HIS A 90 -1.55 24.81 -6.63
N TYR A 91 -1.95 23.97 -5.65
CA TYR A 91 -2.69 22.75 -5.94
C TYR A 91 -4.12 23.07 -6.35
N LYS A 92 -4.51 22.59 -7.53
CA LYS A 92 -5.89 22.71 -8.00
C LYS A 92 -6.69 21.49 -7.56
N VAL A 93 -7.76 21.69 -6.80
CA VAL A 93 -8.73 20.62 -6.48
C VAL A 93 -9.98 20.84 -7.33
N GLU A 94 -10.40 19.82 -8.07
CA GLU A 94 -11.58 19.90 -8.94
C GLU A 94 -12.58 18.79 -8.64
N CYS A 95 -13.78 19.19 -8.23
CA CYS A 95 -14.93 18.29 -8.07
C CYS A 95 -15.65 18.12 -9.42
N ILE A 96 -15.93 16.87 -9.77
CA ILE A 96 -16.53 16.49 -11.05
C ILE A 96 -17.73 15.59 -10.79
N ASN A 97 -18.90 15.98 -11.30
CA ASN A 97 -20.17 15.29 -11.03
C ASN A 97 -21.00 15.00 -12.29
N THR A 98 -20.48 15.31 -13.49
CA THR A 98 -21.09 14.94 -14.77
C THR A 98 -20.11 14.17 -15.64
N GLU A 99 -20.65 13.31 -16.51
CA GLU A 99 -19.84 12.46 -17.39
C GLU A 99 -19.02 13.29 -18.39
N ASP A 100 -19.64 14.28 -19.03
CA ASP A 100 -18.96 15.16 -20.01
C ASP A 100 -17.80 15.94 -19.38
N LYS A 101 -18.03 16.51 -18.18
CA LYS A 101 -16.98 17.21 -17.45
C LYS A 101 -15.85 16.24 -17.05
N ALA A 102 -16.18 15.02 -16.63
CA ALA A 102 -15.15 14.02 -16.30
C ALA A 102 -14.29 13.68 -17.51
N ASN A 103 -14.90 13.48 -18.68
CA ASN A 103 -14.17 13.19 -19.90
C ASN A 103 -13.26 14.35 -20.33
N THR A 104 -13.79 15.57 -20.37
CA THR A 104 -13.02 16.75 -20.79
C THR A 104 -11.92 17.10 -19.79
N THR A 105 -12.26 17.23 -18.50
CA THR A 105 -11.29 17.59 -17.45
C THR A 105 -10.18 16.55 -17.34
N LEU A 106 -10.48 15.24 -17.42
CA LEU A 106 -9.43 14.23 -17.30
C LEU A 106 -8.48 14.25 -18.51
N ARG A 107 -9.00 14.46 -19.72
CA ARG A 107 -8.17 14.60 -20.92
C ARG A 107 -7.20 15.78 -20.81
N GLU A 108 -7.69 16.93 -20.37
CA GLU A 108 -6.87 18.13 -20.17
C GLU A 108 -5.88 17.98 -19.01
N PHE A 109 -6.33 17.37 -17.92
CA PHE A 109 -5.50 17.05 -16.77
C PHE A 109 -4.32 16.19 -17.18
N LEU A 110 -4.54 15.07 -17.88
CA LEU A 110 -3.45 14.18 -18.32
C LEU A 110 -2.48 14.89 -19.28
N LYS A 111 -2.98 15.69 -20.23
CA LYS A 111 -2.13 16.47 -21.14
C LYS A 111 -1.25 17.52 -20.44
N SER A 112 -1.69 18.03 -19.30
CA SER A 112 -0.97 19.07 -18.56
C SER A 112 0.04 18.53 -17.55
N GLN A 113 0.11 17.20 -17.36
CA GLN A 113 1.08 16.60 -16.45
C GLN A 113 2.42 16.38 -17.14
N GLN A 114 3.51 16.58 -16.38
CA GLN A 114 4.87 16.32 -16.85
C GLN A 114 5.32 14.86 -16.63
N GLY A 115 4.48 14.03 -16.02
CA GLY A 115 4.82 12.64 -15.74
C GLY A 115 3.60 11.74 -15.61
N ASP A 116 3.88 10.44 -15.56
CA ASP A 116 2.87 9.41 -15.74
C ASP A 116 2.51 8.68 -14.45
N VAL A 117 2.83 9.27 -13.28
CA VAL A 117 2.59 8.67 -11.96
C VAL A 117 1.49 9.45 -11.24
N PHE A 118 0.43 8.73 -10.90
CA PHE A 118 -0.76 9.28 -10.26
C PHE A 118 -1.01 8.56 -8.96
N GLY A 119 -1.42 9.30 -7.93
CA GLY A 119 -2.03 8.69 -6.76
C GLY A 119 -3.51 8.46 -6.99
N VAL A 120 -4.00 7.29 -6.60
CA VAL A 120 -5.40 6.91 -6.81
C VAL A 120 -6.00 6.38 -5.52
N ASP A 121 -7.26 6.74 -5.30
CA ASP A 121 -8.08 6.13 -4.26
C ASP A 121 -9.56 6.08 -4.66
N PHE A 122 -10.30 5.18 -4.01
CA PHE A 122 -11.70 4.90 -4.29
C PHE A 122 -12.52 4.88 -3.01
N GLU A 123 -13.70 5.50 -3.05
CA GLU A 123 -14.61 5.53 -1.91
C GLU A 123 -16.00 5.06 -2.33
N TRP A 124 -16.61 4.22 -1.49
CA TRP A 124 -17.98 3.71 -1.64
C TRP A 124 -18.74 3.77 -0.32
N PRO A 125 -20.08 3.92 -0.36
CA PRO A 125 -20.85 3.97 0.87
C PRO A 125 -20.80 2.61 1.58
N PRO A 126 -20.74 2.60 2.93
CA PRO A 126 -20.72 1.35 3.68
C PRO A 126 -22.02 0.56 3.52
N THR A 127 -21.89 -0.77 3.58
CA THR A 127 -23.02 -1.69 3.68
C THR A 127 -23.10 -2.19 5.13
N PHE A 128 -24.14 -1.78 5.86
CA PHE A 128 -24.32 -2.16 7.28
C PHE A 128 -25.13 -3.44 7.48
N ILE A 129 -25.77 -3.94 6.42
CA ILE A 129 -26.62 -5.13 6.47
C ILE A 129 -25.76 -6.35 6.12
N LYS A 130 -25.68 -7.30 7.05
CA LYS A 130 -24.93 -8.55 6.86
C LYS A 130 -25.49 -9.32 5.65
N GLY A 131 -24.59 -9.81 4.79
CA GLY A 131 -24.96 -10.59 3.60
C GLY A 131 -25.35 -9.75 2.37
N GLN A 132 -25.51 -8.43 2.51
CA GLN A 132 -25.68 -7.56 1.35
C GLN A 132 -24.34 -7.30 0.65
N PRO A 133 -24.32 -7.25 -0.70
CA PRO A 133 -23.11 -6.90 -1.42
C PRO A 133 -22.67 -5.48 -1.08
N GLU A 134 -21.37 -5.22 -1.20
CA GLU A 134 -20.85 -3.87 -1.10
C GLU A 134 -21.46 -2.99 -2.20
N LYS A 135 -21.76 -1.74 -1.84
CA LYS A 135 -22.16 -0.74 -2.82
C LYS A 135 -21.02 -0.46 -3.82
N LYS A 136 -21.43 0.01 -5.00
CA LYS A 136 -20.51 0.42 -6.06
C LYS A 136 -19.66 1.62 -5.62
N ILE A 137 -18.48 1.74 -6.21
CA ILE A 137 -17.62 2.93 -6.13
C ILE A 137 -18.45 4.18 -6.46
N SER A 138 -18.36 5.17 -5.57
CA SER A 138 -19.11 6.44 -5.65
C SER A 138 -18.23 7.66 -5.89
N LEU A 139 -16.95 7.54 -5.57
CA LEU A 139 -15.97 8.59 -5.75
C LEU A 139 -14.64 7.96 -6.16
N VAL A 140 -14.04 8.49 -7.22
CA VAL A 140 -12.67 8.20 -7.62
C VAL A 140 -11.83 9.45 -7.37
N GLN A 141 -10.71 9.29 -6.69
CA GLN A 141 -9.76 10.35 -6.39
C GLN A 141 -8.50 10.11 -7.23
N ILE A 142 -8.06 11.11 -7.99
CA ILE A 142 -6.82 11.05 -8.76
C ILE A 142 -5.99 12.27 -8.40
N CYS A 143 -4.75 12.07 -7.95
CA CYS A 143 -3.83 13.16 -7.65
C CYS A 143 -2.53 13.09 -8.46
N SER A 144 -2.06 14.26 -8.87
CA SER A 144 -0.73 14.47 -9.45
C SER A 144 0.15 15.35 -8.54
N SER A 145 1.26 15.85 -9.09
CA SER A 145 2.16 16.78 -8.41
C SER A 145 1.60 18.20 -8.24
N ASN A 146 0.45 18.53 -8.82
CA ASN A 146 -0.14 19.87 -8.75
C ASN A 146 -1.67 19.91 -8.77
N ALA A 147 -2.36 18.78 -8.91
CA ALA A 147 -3.81 18.79 -8.96
C ALA A 147 -4.44 17.51 -8.38
N ILE A 148 -5.70 17.63 -7.96
CA ILE A 148 -6.53 16.55 -7.42
C ILE A 148 -7.89 16.61 -8.10
N LEU A 149 -8.29 15.50 -8.72
CA LEU A 149 -9.62 15.31 -9.28
C LEU A 149 -10.45 14.44 -8.36
N LEU A 150 -11.68 14.88 -8.09
CA LEU A 150 -12.66 14.18 -7.27
C LEU A 150 -13.88 13.85 -8.13
N VAL A 151 -13.91 12.64 -8.69
CA VAL A 151 -14.88 12.21 -9.70
C VAL A 151 -16.02 11.42 -9.05
N GLN A 152 -17.21 12.02 -8.94
CA GLN A 152 -18.41 11.44 -8.30
C GLN A 152 -19.18 10.54 -9.28
N THR A 153 -18.75 9.29 -9.40
CA THR A 153 -19.30 8.31 -10.37
C THR A 153 -20.79 8.02 -10.18
N THR A 154 -21.31 8.09 -8.95
CA THR A 154 -22.74 7.85 -8.67
C THR A 154 -23.67 8.95 -9.19
N ARG A 155 -23.13 10.12 -9.57
CA ARG A 155 -23.91 11.22 -10.17
C ARG A 155 -23.96 11.17 -11.69
N MET A 156 -23.36 10.15 -12.28
CA MET A 156 -23.22 9.99 -13.72
C MET A 156 -24.10 8.81 -14.18
N LYS A 157 -24.62 8.90 -15.40
CA LYS A 157 -25.43 7.81 -15.98
C LYS A 157 -24.56 6.59 -16.30
N SER A 158 -23.32 6.84 -16.74
CA SER A 158 -22.34 5.80 -17.04
C SER A 158 -20.97 6.17 -16.50
N PHE A 159 -20.07 5.19 -16.44
CA PHE A 159 -18.69 5.44 -16.03
C PHE A 159 -17.97 6.23 -17.14
N PRO A 160 -17.29 7.35 -16.83
CA PRO A 160 -16.68 8.19 -17.87
C PRO A 160 -15.64 7.43 -18.71
N LYS A 161 -15.74 7.56 -20.03
CA LYS A 161 -14.87 6.86 -21.00
C LYS A 161 -13.39 7.22 -20.82
N GLU A 162 -13.06 8.49 -20.59
CA GLU A 162 -11.66 8.88 -20.37
C GLU A 162 -11.14 8.35 -19.03
N LEU A 163 -12.01 8.26 -18.00
CA LEU A 163 -11.63 7.66 -16.73
C LEU A 163 -11.38 6.16 -16.87
N GLN A 164 -12.18 5.48 -17.69
CA GLN A 164 -11.93 4.08 -18.04
C GLN A 164 -10.58 3.94 -18.77
N ARG A 165 -10.33 4.75 -19.81
CA ARG A 165 -9.07 4.76 -20.56
C ARG A 165 -7.86 4.98 -19.63
N PHE A 166 -7.96 5.94 -18.72
CA PHE A 166 -6.94 6.18 -17.70
C PHE A 166 -6.62 4.91 -16.92
N PHE A 167 -7.64 4.17 -16.47
CA PHE A 167 -7.45 2.93 -15.71
C PHE A 167 -6.93 1.75 -16.54
N GLU A 168 -7.28 1.68 -17.82
CA GLU A 168 -6.86 0.63 -18.75
C GLU A 168 -5.47 0.87 -19.35
N ASP A 169 -4.97 2.11 -19.32
CA ASP A 169 -3.63 2.44 -19.79
C ASP A 169 -2.54 1.79 -18.91
N ARG A 170 -1.50 1.21 -19.52
CA ARG A 170 -0.37 0.61 -18.78
C ARG A 170 0.75 1.60 -18.50
N ASP A 171 0.86 2.65 -19.29
CA ASP A 171 1.93 3.64 -19.20
C ASP A 171 1.62 4.69 -18.13
N LEU A 172 0.34 4.92 -17.83
CA LEU A 172 -0.11 5.70 -16.68
C LEU A 172 -0.11 4.83 -15.42
N LEU A 173 0.78 5.13 -14.47
CA LEU A 173 0.94 4.40 -13.22
C LEU A 173 -0.02 4.91 -12.13
N LYS A 174 -0.76 4.00 -11.50
CA LYS A 174 -1.72 4.25 -10.43
C LYS A 174 -1.15 3.74 -9.12
N THR A 175 -0.73 4.66 -8.27
CA THR A 175 -0.11 4.37 -6.98
C THR A 175 -1.15 4.43 -5.88
N GLY A 176 -1.08 3.51 -4.92
CA GLY A 176 -1.95 3.50 -3.76
C GLY A 176 -1.57 2.41 -2.77
N VAL A 177 -2.25 2.38 -1.63
CA VAL A 177 -2.13 1.29 -0.65
C VAL A 177 -3.30 0.36 -0.82
N ASN A 178 -3.02 -0.94 -0.98
CA ASN A 178 -4.02 -1.96 -1.32
C ASN A 178 -4.69 -1.75 -2.69
N ILE A 179 -4.00 -1.04 -3.60
CA ILE A 179 -4.55 -0.59 -4.89
C ILE A 179 -4.95 -1.76 -5.81
N ARG A 180 -4.34 -2.94 -5.62
CA ARG A 180 -4.73 -4.15 -6.34
C ARG A 180 -6.18 -4.54 -6.03
N MET A 181 -6.61 -4.43 -4.78
CA MET A 181 -7.98 -4.75 -4.37
C MET A 181 -8.96 -3.72 -4.94
N ASP A 182 -8.55 -2.47 -5.03
CA ASP A 182 -9.34 -1.43 -5.69
C ASP A 182 -9.52 -1.72 -7.18
N GLY A 183 -8.47 -2.19 -7.86
CA GLY A 183 -8.55 -2.62 -9.25
C GLY A 183 -9.52 -3.79 -9.47
N LEU A 184 -9.54 -4.77 -8.55
CA LEU A 184 -10.53 -5.87 -8.57
C LEU A 184 -11.95 -5.35 -8.35
N LYS A 185 -12.12 -4.38 -7.44
CA LYS A 185 -13.42 -3.75 -7.19
C LYS A 185 -13.90 -2.97 -8.41
N LEU A 186 -13.02 -2.23 -9.09
CA LEU A 186 -13.38 -1.49 -10.31
C LEU A 186 -13.85 -2.45 -11.41
N HIS A 187 -13.18 -3.60 -11.56
CA HIS A 187 -13.62 -4.65 -12.48
C HIS A 187 -14.99 -5.21 -12.10
N ARG A 188 -15.22 -5.51 -10.82
CA ARG A 188 -16.52 -6.00 -10.33
C ARG A 188 -17.65 -4.99 -10.55
N ASP A 189 -17.41 -3.72 -10.29
CA ASP A 189 -18.45 -2.69 -10.28
C ASP A 189 -18.80 -2.18 -11.70
N PHE A 190 -17.82 -2.14 -12.61
CA PHE A 190 -17.94 -1.52 -13.94
C PHE A 190 -17.35 -2.35 -15.10
N GLY A 191 -16.79 -3.54 -14.85
CA GLY A 191 -16.18 -4.38 -15.89
C GLY A 191 -14.78 -3.95 -16.34
N ILE A 192 -14.21 -2.90 -15.75
CA ILE A 192 -12.96 -2.27 -16.20
C ILE A 192 -11.74 -3.09 -15.74
N LYS A 193 -10.87 -3.46 -16.69
CA LYS A 193 -9.62 -4.16 -16.39
C LYS A 193 -8.52 -3.13 -16.16
N THR A 194 -8.08 -3.02 -14.91
CA THR A 194 -7.05 -2.05 -14.52
C THR A 194 -5.65 -2.50 -14.90
N ASN A 195 -4.84 -1.53 -15.30
CA ASN A 195 -3.45 -1.67 -15.67
C ASN A 195 -2.59 -0.61 -14.96
N GLY A 196 -1.27 -0.82 -14.91
CA GLY A 196 -0.34 0.16 -14.32
C GLY A 196 -0.48 0.34 -12.80
N LEU A 197 -1.04 -0.64 -12.08
CA LEU A 197 -1.19 -0.55 -10.62
C LEU A 197 0.15 -0.71 -9.89
N VAL A 198 0.44 0.18 -8.97
CA VAL A 198 1.69 0.24 -8.20
C VAL A 198 1.38 0.23 -6.71
N GLU A 199 1.62 -0.91 -6.06
CA GLU A 199 1.37 -1.11 -4.63
C GLU A 199 2.45 -0.45 -3.78
N LEU A 200 2.11 0.65 -3.11
CA LEU A 200 3.05 1.42 -2.29
C LEU A 200 3.60 0.60 -1.12
N MET A 201 2.81 -0.33 -0.58
CA MET A 201 3.24 -1.24 0.48
C MET A 201 4.40 -2.13 0.05
N SER A 202 4.45 -2.56 -1.21
CA SER A 202 5.55 -3.37 -1.72
C SER A 202 6.86 -2.59 -1.73
N PHE A 203 6.83 -1.31 -2.08
CA PHE A 203 8.01 -0.43 -2.03
C PHE A 203 8.44 -0.14 -0.60
N ALA A 204 7.49 0.13 0.30
CA ALA A 204 7.79 0.33 1.72
C ALA A 204 8.47 -0.91 2.31
N ASN A 205 7.92 -2.10 2.07
CA ASN A 205 8.49 -3.35 2.58
C ASN A 205 9.87 -3.68 1.98
N ALA A 206 10.13 -3.28 0.74
CA ALA A 206 11.43 -3.45 0.09
C ALA A 206 12.47 -2.40 0.53
N SER A 207 12.05 -1.30 1.20
CA SER A 207 12.94 -0.24 1.63
C SER A 207 14.00 -0.74 2.62
N LYS A 208 15.23 -0.25 2.47
CA LYS A 208 16.34 -0.52 3.40
C LYS A 208 16.38 0.45 4.58
N LEU A 209 15.52 1.46 4.60
CA LEU A 209 15.47 2.45 5.67
C LEU A 209 15.01 1.77 6.98
N PRO A 210 15.84 1.80 8.05
CA PRO A 210 15.51 1.18 9.34
C PRO A 210 14.17 1.65 9.90
N GLU A 211 13.85 2.93 9.74
CA GLU A 211 12.63 3.58 10.20
C GLU A 211 11.39 3.00 9.52
N VAL A 212 11.47 2.70 8.22
CA VAL A 212 10.36 2.09 7.48
C VAL A 212 10.08 0.67 7.99
N LYS A 213 11.13 -0.08 8.29
CA LYS A 213 11.04 -1.44 8.85
C LYS A 213 10.59 -1.43 10.31
N LYS A 214 11.01 -0.43 11.08
CA LYS A 214 10.72 -0.25 12.52
C LYS A 214 9.21 -0.29 12.79
N TYR A 215 8.42 0.37 11.96
CA TYR A 215 6.99 0.56 12.22
C TYR A 215 6.06 -0.42 11.49
N HIS A 216 6.58 -1.35 10.67
CA HIS A 216 5.76 -2.26 9.86
C HIS A 216 4.55 -1.53 9.23
N MET A 217 4.84 -0.46 8.49
CA MET A 217 3.84 0.54 8.07
C MET A 217 2.80 -0.06 7.12
N ARG A 218 1.68 -0.56 7.63
CA ARG A 218 0.64 -1.27 6.84
C ARG A 218 -0.48 -0.38 6.29
N SER A 219 -0.42 0.92 6.51
CA SER A 219 -1.51 1.82 6.14
C SER A 219 -0.99 3.06 5.42
N LEU A 220 -1.86 3.64 4.58
CA LEU A 220 -1.58 4.90 3.93
C LEU A 220 -1.31 6.03 4.93
N ARG A 221 -2.00 6.02 6.09
CA ARG A 221 -1.76 6.96 7.19
C ARG A 221 -0.34 6.79 7.76
N ALA A 222 0.09 5.55 7.97
CA ALA A 222 1.41 5.25 8.48
C ALA A 222 2.51 5.69 7.51
N LEU A 223 2.35 5.39 6.23
CA LEU A 223 3.27 5.84 5.19
C LEU A 223 3.32 7.37 5.12
N THR A 224 2.16 8.02 5.16
CA THR A 224 2.09 9.49 5.15
C THR A 224 2.81 10.09 6.35
N ALA A 225 2.59 9.54 7.54
CA ALA A 225 3.28 9.99 8.75
C ALA A 225 4.80 9.91 8.60
N PHE A 226 5.31 8.76 8.14
CA PHE A 226 6.72 8.59 7.88
C PHE A 226 7.27 9.59 6.85
N PHE A 227 6.61 9.75 5.70
CA PHE A 227 7.06 10.67 4.66
C PHE A 227 7.06 12.12 5.13
N VAL A 228 6.01 12.57 5.84
CA VAL A 228 5.91 13.93 6.37
C VAL A 228 6.99 14.17 7.43
N SER A 229 7.22 13.21 8.34
CA SER A 229 8.24 13.35 9.39
C SER A 229 9.67 13.32 8.85
N TYR A 230 9.95 12.53 7.82
CA TYR A 230 11.31 12.30 7.33
C TYR A 230 11.73 13.27 6.21
N PHE A 231 10.81 13.64 5.31
CA PHE A 231 11.10 14.48 4.14
C PHE A 231 10.43 15.86 4.20
N GLY A 232 9.60 16.11 5.21
CA GLY A 232 8.79 17.32 5.31
C GLY A 232 7.59 17.33 4.36
N SER A 233 6.75 18.35 4.45
CA SER A 233 5.49 18.49 3.70
C SER A 233 5.66 18.81 2.19
N ARG A 234 6.88 18.80 1.67
CA ARG A 234 7.18 19.24 0.30
C ARG A 234 6.95 18.10 -0.70
N SER A 235 5.77 18.10 -1.32
CA SER A 235 5.53 17.59 -2.69
C SER A 235 5.60 16.06 -2.90
N VAL A 236 4.99 15.25 -2.04
CA VAL A 236 4.96 13.78 -2.26
C VAL A 236 3.55 13.30 -2.65
N PRO A 237 3.37 12.64 -3.82
CA PRO A 237 2.08 12.10 -4.27
C PRO A 237 1.39 11.18 -3.23
N ILE A 238 2.18 10.43 -2.46
CA ILE A 238 1.68 9.52 -1.40
C ILE A 238 0.95 10.30 -0.29
N ALA A 239 1.50 11.44 0.13
CA ALA A 239 0.88 12.30 1.12
C ALA A 239 -0.41 12.93 0.56
N ASN A 240 -0.45 13.18 -0.75
CA ASN A 240 -1.60 13.74 -1.45
C ASN A 240 -2.79 12.77 -1.57
N ILE A 241 -2.55 11.46 -1.70
CA ILE A 241 -3.61 10.45 -1.65
C ILE A 241 -4.28 10.46 -0.27
N TYR A 242 -3.47 10.46 0.80
CA TYR A 242 -4.00 10.50 2.17
C TYR A 242 -4.77 11.80 2.46
N LEU A 243 -4.30 12.91 1.91
CA LEU A 243 -4.97 14.20 1.97
C LEU A 243 -6.33 14.22 1.28
N ALA A 244 -6.41 13.66 0.07
CA ALA A 244 -7.67 13.57 -0.67
C ALA A 244 -8.72 12.81 0.17
N LYS A 245 -8.31 11.77 0.90
CA LYS A 245 -9.15 11.08 1.89
C LYS A 245 -9.63 11.96 3.04
N THR A 246 -8.72 12.70 3.69
CA THR A 246 -9.03 13.39 4.96
C THR A 246 -9.72 14.73 4.80
N THR A 247 -9.45 15.46 3.71
CA THR A 247 -9.93 16.85 3.52
C THR A 247 -11.34 16.94 2.95
N HIS A 248 -11.76 16.00 2.09
CA HIS A 248 -13.05 16.09 1.37
C HIS A 248 -14.10 15.08 1.83
N GLY A 249 -13.74 14.18 2.76
CA GLY A 249 -14.64 13.22 3.38
C GLY A 249 -15.35 12.28 2.39
N LYS A 250 -16.07 11.30 2.93
CA LYS A 250 -16.80 10.27 2.18
C LYS A 250 -17.98 10.87 1.39
N GLY A 251 -17.70 11.55 0.27
CA GLY A 251 -18.69 11.97 -0.72
C GLY A 251 -19.19 13.41 -0.66
N ARG A 252 -18.51 14.35 0.02
CA ARG A 252 -18.92 15.77 0.06
C ARG A 252 -17.93 16.68 -0.68
N CYS A 253 -17.83 16.50 -2.00
CA CYS A 253 -17.36 17.57 -2.88
C CYS A 253 -18.60 18.40 -3.24
N GLN A 254 -18.86 19.46 -2.47
CA GLN A 254 -19.77 20.52 -2.89
C GLN A 254 -18.90 21.60 -3.53
N ASN A 255 -19.21 21.98 -4.76
CA ASN A 255 -18.64 23.20 -5.34
C ASN A 255 -19.09 24.35 -4.43
N LYS A 256 -18.12 25.04 -3.81
CA LYS A 256 -18.37 26.38 -3.29
C LYS A 256 -18.49 27.34 -4.47
#